data_AF-A0A6P0WT97-F1
#
_entry.id   AF-A0A6P0WT97-F1
#
_cell.length_a   1.000
_cell.length_b   1.000
_cell.length_c   1.000
_cell.angle_alpha   90.00
_cell.angle_beta   90.00
_cell.angle_gamma   90.00
#
_symmetry.space_group_name_H-M   'P 1'
#
loop_
_entity.id
_entity.type
_entity.pdbx_description
1 polymer ?
#
loop_
_entity_poly.entity_id
_entity_poly.type
_entity_poly.pdbx_seq_one_letter_code
_entity_poly.pdbx_strand_id
1 'polypeptide(L)'
;MTTLTLKLSPEIEEKLRSSLARGDAEAIRQLLAEAFTPTVAVLLQQASSCEKDIELDDEFEAIADRLANDFAASVSKDAPVLSDYALSRAGIYEDCP
;
A
#
# COMPACT_ATOMS: atom_id res chain seq x y z
N MET A 1 13.86 -20.65 8.54
CA MET A 1 12.57 -21.16 9.05
C MET A 1 11.94 -20.05 9.87
N THR A 2 10.79 -19.55 9.45
CA THR A 2 10.02 -18.53 10.17
C THR A 2 9.05 -19.24 11.11
N THR A 3 9.19 -19.01 12.41
CA THR A 3 8.28 -19.53 13.44
C THR A 3 7.32 -18.42 13.87
N LEU A 4 6.01 -18.64 13.67
CA LEU A 4 4.95 -17.75 14.12
C LEU A 4 4.30 -18.32 15.37
N THR A 5 4.31 -17.56 16.46
CA THR A 5 3.66 -17.93 17.72
C THR A 5 2.22 -17.44 17.71
N LEU A 6 1.27 -18.37 17.53
CA LEU A 6 -0.16 -18.07 17.57
C LEU A 6 -0.70 -18.26 18.99
N LYS A 7 -1.37 -17.25 19.53
CA LYS A 7 -2.17 -17.39 20.76
C LYS A 7 -3.57 -17.83 20.37
N LEU A 8 -3.89 -19.09 20.65
CA LEU A 8 -5.21 -19.67 20.42
C LEU A 8 -6.10 -19.46 21.64
N SER A 9 -7.41 -19.34 21.42
CA SER A 9 -8.40 -19.41 22.49
C SER A 9 -8.56 -20.86 22.97
N PRO A 10 -8.96 -21.10 24.23
CA PRO A 10 -9.11 -22.44 24.78
C PRO A 10 -10.08 -23.33 23.99
N GLU A 11 -11.12 -22.75 23.39
CA GLU A 11 -12.08 -23.46 22.55
C GLU A 11 -11.47 -24.00 21.25
N ILE A 12 -10.58 -23.22 20.63
CA ILE A 12 -9.88 -23.61 19.40
C ILE A 12 -8.78 -24.63 19.73
N GLU A 13 -8.13 -24.51 20.88
CA GLU A 13 -7.12 -25.46 21.36
C GLU A 13 -7.72 -26.86 21.61
N GLU A 14 -8.90 -26.95 22.22
CA GLU A 14 -9.61 -28.22 22.44
C GLU A 14 -10.02 -28.90 21.12
N LYS A 15 -10.51 -28.12 20.15
CA LYS A 15 -10.83 -28.62 18.81
C LYS A 15 -9.58 -29.05 18.04
N LEU A 16 -8.46 -28.33 18.21
CA LEU A 16 -7.17 -28.69 17.62
C LEU A 16 -6.66 -30.01 18.21
N ARG A 17 -6.69 -30.17 19.54
CA ARG A 17 -6.32 -31.44 20.22
C ARG A 17 -7.19 -32.60 19.76
N SER A 18 -8.50 -32.39 19.65
CA SER A 18 -9.44 -33.41 19.19
C SER A 18 -9.25 -33.80 17.72
N SER A 19 -8.71 -32.90 16.89
CA SER A 19 -8.42 -33.15 15.47
C SER A 19 -7.05 -33.81 15.28
N LEU A 20 -6.07 -33.41 16.10
CA LEU A 20 -4.76 -34.07 16.23
C LEU A 20 -4.91 -35.54 16.68
N ALA A 21 -5.77 -35.79 17.67
CA ALA A 21 -6.06 -37.15 18.15
C ALA A 21 -6.73 -38.03 17.08
N ARG A 22 -7.47 -37.43 16.15
CA ARG A 22 -8.07 -38.12 15.00
C ARG A 22 -7.16 -38.23 13.78
N GLY A 23 -6.01 -37.56 13.78
CA GLY A 23 -5.09 -37.51 12.63
C GLY A 23 -5.68 -36.80 11.41
N ASP A 24 -6.71 -35.96 11.60
CA ASP A 24 -7.39 -35.29 10.50
C ASP A 24 -6.65 -34.00 10.12
N ALA A 25 -5.75 -34.13 9.15
CA ALA A 25 -4.95 -33.02 8.65
C ALA A 25 -5.80 -31.91 8.01
N GLU A 26 -6.96 -32.23 7.42
CA GLU A 26 -7.82 -31.22 6.80
C GLU A 26 -8.55 -30.40 7.86
N ALA A 27 -9.10 -31.05 8.88
CA ALA A 27 -9.72 -30.35 10.00
C ALA A 27 -8.74 -29.40 10.70
N ILE A 28 -7.48 -29.82 10.85
CA ILE A 28 -6.41 -28.97 11.42
C ILE A 28 -6.12 -27.77 10.52
N ARG A 29 -5.98 -27.97 9.20
CA ARG A 29 -5.73 -26.88 8.25
C ARG A 29 -6.86 -25.86 8.23
N GLN A 30 -8.10 -26.34 8.16
CA GLN A 30 -9.29 -25.49 8.16
C GLN A 30 -9.36 -24.65 9.43
N LEU A 31 -9.16 -25.27 10.59
CA LEU A 31 -9.25 -24.63 11.89
C LEU A 31 -8.13 -23.58 12.09
N LEU A 32 -6.92 -23.87 11.62
CA LEU A 32 -5.84 -22.87 11.62
C LEU A 32 -6.17 -21.70 10.68
N ALA A 33 -6.65 -21.97 9.46
CA ALA A 33 -7.01 -20.91 8.50
C ALA A 33 -8.10 -19.97 9.05
N GLU A 34 -9.13 -20.52 9.69
CA GLU A 34 -10.18 -19.74 10.35
C GLU A 34 -9.61 -18.91 11.51
N ALA A 35 -8.75 -19.49 12.34
CA ALA A 35 -8.11 -18.78 13.45
C ALA A 35 -7.18 -17.64 12.98
N PHE A 36 -6.53 -17.79 11.83
CA PHE A 36 -5.64 -16.77 11.27
C PHE A 36 -6.38 -15.65 10.54
N THR A 37 -7.58 -15.88 10.05
CA THR A 37 -8.37 -14.89 9.28
C THR A 37 -8.45 -13.51 9.96
N PRO A 38 -8.84 -13.37 11.25
CA PRO A 38 -8.88 -12.06 11.89
C PRO A 38 -7.49 -11.45 12.08
N THR A 39 -6.47 -12.25 12.38
CA THR A 39 -5.10 -11.76 12.56
C THR A 39 -4.52 -11.24 11.25
N VAL A 40 -4.74 -11.95 10.14
CA VAL A 40 -4.31 -11.52 8.80
C VAL A 40 -5.06 -10.26 8.38
N ALA A 41 -6.36 -10.15 8.66
CA ALA A 41 -7.13 -8.94 8.39
C ALA A 41 -6.55 -7.72 9.13
N VAL A 42 -6.20 -7.87 10.41
CA VAL A 42 -5.54 -6.80 11.19
C VAL A 42 -4.16 -6.46 10.63
N LEU A 43 -3.35 -7.46 10.28
CA LEU A 43 -2.02 -7.22 9.69
C LEU A 43 -2.10 -6.54 8.33
N LEU A 44 -3.06 -6.93 7.49
CA LEU A 44 -3.31 -6.28 6.20
C LEU A 44 -3.78 -4.84 6.40
N GLN A 45 -4.66 -4.60 7.38
CA GLN A 45 -5.11 -3.25 7.72
C GLN A 45 -3.94 -2.40 8.24
N GLN A 46 -3.08 -2.93 9.11
CA GLN A 46 -1.87 -2.24 9.58
C GLN A 46 -0.87 -1.96 8.46
N ALA A 47 -0.68 -2.89 7.52
CA ALA A 47 0.15 -2.67 6.34
C ALA A 47 -0.44 -1.60 5.41
N SER A 48 -1.77 -1.51 5.33
CA SER A 48 -2.49 -0.49 4.57
C SER A 48 -2.50 0.86 5.29
N SER A 49 -2.50 0.85 6.62
CA SER A 49 -2.41 2.02 7.50
C SER A 49 -0.97 2.46 7.71
N CYS A 50 -0.03 2.10 6.83
CA CYS A 50 1.27 2.75 6.79
C CYS A 50 1.03 4.21 6.40
N GLU A 51 0.85 5.01 7.46
CA GLU A 51 1.01 6.45 7.66
C GLU A 51 2.05 7.10 6.72
N LYS A 52 1.79 7.06 5.41
CA LYS A 52 2.55 7.78 4.39
C LYS A 52 1.73 8.88 3.75
N ASP A 53 0.43 8.93 3.97
CA ASP A 53 -0.42 9.93 3.30
C ASP A 53 -0.19 11.37 3.81
N ILE A 54 0.38 11.56 5.02
CA ILE A 54 0.64 12.90 5.58
C ILE A 54 2.09 13.34 5.35
N GLU A 55 3.09 12.45 5.48
CA GLU A 55 4.50 12.81 5.20
C GLU A 55 4.80 12.89 3.69
N LEU A 56 4.07 12.15 2.84
CA LEU A 56 4.23 12.26 1.38
C LEU A 56 3.77 13.62 0.85
N ASP A 57 2.78 14.25 1.47
CA ASP A 57 2.25 15.54 1.02
C ASP A 57 3.29 16.65 1.23
N ASP A 58 3.87 16.74 2.43
CA ASP A 58 4.92 17.71 2.75
C ASP A 58 6.20 17.49 1.92
N GLU A 59 6.61 16.23 1.70
CA GLU A 59 7.77 15.92 0.86
C GLU A 59 7.49 16.25 -0.62
N PHE A 60 6.28 15.96 -1.11
CA PHE A 60 5.89 16.27 -2.47
C PHE A 60 5.83 17.77 -2.71
N GLU A 61 5.22 18.54 -1.80
CA GLU A 61 5.18 20.01 -1.88
C GLU A 61 6.60 20.60 -1.88
N ALA A 62 7.51 20.10 -1.03
CA ALA A 62 8.90 20.54 -1.03
C ALA A 62 9.62 20.25 -2.37
N ILE A 63 9.32 19.12 -3.01
CA ILE A 63 9.85 18.79 -4.34
C ILE A 63 9.24 19.70 -5.42
N ALA A 64 7.93 19.96 -5.35
CA ALA A 64 7.21 20.82 -6.29
C ALA A 64 7.73 22.26 -6.24
N ASP A 65 7.89 22.81 -5.03
CA ASP A 65 8.45 24.15 -4.81
C ASP A 65 9.89 24.25 -5.34
N ARG A 66 10.71 23.23 -5.08
CA ARG A 66 12.07 23.19 -5.60
C ARG A 66 12.08 23.18 -7.13
N LEU A 67 11.25 22.34 -7.75
CA LEU A 67 11.16 22.25 -9.21
C LEU A 67 10.71 23.58 -9.84
N ALA A 68 9.73 24.26 -9.23
CA ALA A 68 9.27 25.57 -9.69
C ALA A 68 10.38 26.63 -9.64
N ASN A 69 11.15 26.64 -8.55
CA ASN A 69 12.28 27.54 -8.39
C ASN A 69 13.42 27.24 -9.38
N ASP A 70 13.77 25.96 -9.55
CA ASP A 70 14.80 25.53 -10.50
C ASP A 70 14.40 25.88 -11.95
N PHE A 71 13.12 25.68 -12.30
CA PHE A 71 12.58 26.07 -13.59
C PHE A 71 12.67 27.59 -13.80
N ALA A 72 12.19 28.39 -12.84
CA ALA A 72 12.26 29.85 -12.90
C ALA A 72 13.70 30.38 -13.01
N ALA A 73 14.68 29.70 -12.39
CA ALA A 73 16.09 30.05 -12.50
C ALA A 73 16.70 29.68 -13.86
N SER A 74 16.20 28.62 -14.49
CA SER A 74 16.72 28.10 -15.78
C SER A 74 16.12 28.77 -17.02
N VAL A 75 14.91 29.32 -16.90
CA VAL A 75 14.17 29.91 -18.03
C VAL A 75 14.54 31.38 -18.21
N SER A 76 14.87 31.77 -19.45
CA SER A 76 15.11 33.17 -19.79
C SER A 76 13.85 34.01 -19.58
N LYS A 77 14.00 35.26 -19.11
CA LYS A 77 12.87 36.20 -18.92
C LYS A 77 12.01 36.41 -20.17
N ASP A 78 12.57 36.16 -21.35
CA ASP A 78 11.91 36.29 -22.66
C ASP A 78 11.36 34.97 -23.21
N ALA A 79 11.16 33.96 -22.34
CA ALA A 79 10.63 32.68 -22.79
C ALA A 79 9.24 32.83 -23.41
N PRO A 80 8.99 32.17 -24.55
CA PRO A 80 7.69 32.25 -25.21
C PRO A 80 6.62 31.65 -24.33
N VAL A 81 5.52 32.37 -24.18
CA VAL A 81 4.34 31.88 -23.46
C VAL A 81 3.69 30.77 -24.28
N LEU A 82 3.40 29.64 -23.63
CA LEU A 82 2.67 28.54 -24.26
C LEU A 82 1.22 28.96 -24.54
N SER A 83 0.68 28.55 -25.70
CA SER A 83 -0.72 28.79 -26.02
C SER A 83 -1.64 27.90 -25.18
N ASP A 84 -2.88 28.33 -24.97
CA ASP A 84 -3.90 27.54 -24.26
C ASP A 84 -4.10 26.16 -24.91
N TYR A 85 -3.93 26.08 -26.23
CA TYR A 85 -3.99 24.81 -26.96
C TYR A 85 -2.84 23.87 -26.58
N ALA A 86 -1.60 24.39 -26.46
CA ALA A 86 -0.42 23.61 -26.07
C ALA A 86 -0.54 23.06 -24.64
N LEU A 87 -1.28 23.74 -23.75
CA LEU A 87 -1.58 23.29 -22.39
C LEU A 87 -2.83 22.39 -22.32
N SER A 88 -3.57 22.24 -23.41
CA SER A 88 -4.76 21.38 -23.44
C SER A 88 -4.35 19.91 -23.48
N ARG A 89 -5.23 19.04 -22.97
CA ARG A 89 -5.04 17.59 -23.08
C ARG A 89 -4.89 17.14 -24.54
N ALA A 90 -5.58 17.77 -25.48
CA ALA A 90 -5.45 17.44 -26.89
C ALA A 90 -4.06 17.80 -27.43
N GLY A 91 -3.53 18.97 -27.08
CA GLY A 91 -2.20 19.42 -27.51
C GLY A 91 -1.05 18.63 -26.86
N ILE A 92 -1.17 18.25 -25.58
CA ILE A 92 -0.13 17.47 -24.87
C ILE A 92 0.06 16.07 -25.48
N TYR A 93 -1.01 15.47 -26.02
CA TYR A 93 -0.99 14.12 -26.58
C TYR A 93 -1.06 14.09 -28.11
N GLU A 94 -0.94 15.24 -28.79
CA GLU A 94 -1.07 15.32 -30.25
C GLU A 94 -0.07 14.42 -30.98
N ASP A 95 1.15 14.30 -30.45
CA ASP A 95 2.24 13.48 -30.98
C ASP A 95 2.36 12.09 -30.30
N CYS A 96 1.41 11.72 -29.43
CA CYS A 96 1.37 10.41 -28.78
C CYS A 96 0.38 9.48 -29.52
N PRO A 97 0.84 8.40 -30.18
CA PRO A 97 -0.04 7.46 -30.90
C PRO A 97 -0.96 6.65 -29.97
#